data_AF-A0A2E3AWE2-F1
#
_entry.id   AF-A0A2E3AWE2-F1
#
_cell.length_a   1.000
_cell.length_b   1.000
_cell.length_c   1.000
_cell.angle_alpha   90.00
_cell.angle_beta   90.00
_cell.angle_gamma   90.00
#
_symmetry.space_group_name_H-M   'P 1'
#
loop_
_entity.id
_entity.type
_entity.pdbx_description
1 polymer ?
#
loop_
_entity_poly.entity_id
_entity_poly.type
_entity_poly.pdbx_seq_one_letter_code
_entity_poly.pdbx_strand_id
1 'polypeptide(L)' 'SWVIAKLRDPSGQSGDFIGHTLDGRARYWVLPDSLRLELGASALIYGEFAKDVPGGPDGDGTLFGYAQLTFTF' A
#
# COMPACT_ATOMS: atom_id res chain seq x y z
N SER A 1 -4.30 3.19 -8.50
CA SER A 1 -3.45 3.37 -9.70
C SER A 1 -3.46 4.84 -10.09
N TRP A 2 -2.29 5.49 -10.10
CA TRP A 2 -2.12 6.93 -10.36
C TRP A 2 -2.68 7.38 -11.72
N VAL A 3 -2.55 6.51 -12.73
CA VAL A 3 -3.11 6.73 -14.07
C VAL A 3 -4.65 6.75 -14.05
N ILE A 4 -5.28 5.92 -13.23
CA ILE A 4 -6.76 5.88 -13.09
C ILE A 4 -7.27 7.10 -12.33
N ALA A 5 -6.51 7.55 -11.32
CA ALA A 5 -6.82 8.78 -10.58
C ALA A 5 -6.63 10.05 -11.43
N LYS A 6 -6.05 9.94 -12.63
CA LYS A 6 -5.72 11.06 -13.54
C LYS A 6 -4.87 12.15 -12.88
N LEU A 7 -4.11 11.79 -11.85
CA LEU A 7 -3.16 12.69 -11.21
C LEU A 7 -1.99 12.90 -12.17
N ARG A 8 -1.93 14.09 -12.73
CA ARG A 8 -0.88 14.55 -13.64
C ARG A 8 -0.61 16.00 -13.30
N ASP A 9 0.65 16.35 -13.21
CA ASP A 9 1.07 17.74 -13.20
C ASP A 9 1.61 18.12 -14.58
N PRO A 10 0.87 18.91 -15.38
CA PRO A 10 1.35 19.41 -16.68
C PRO A 10 2.48 20.44 -16.54
N SER A 11 2.66 21.05 -15.36
CA SER A 11 3.68 22.06 -15.10
C SER A 11 5.04 21.47 -14.73
N GLY A 12 5.08 20.20 -14.31
CA GLY A 12 6.30 19.47 -13.94
C GLY A 12 6.94 19.94 -12.62
N GLN A 13 6.20 20.68 -11.80
CA GLN A 13 6.63 21.23 -10.52
C GLN A 13 6.40 20.28 -9.34
N SER A 14 5.57 19.26 -9.50
CA SER A 14 5.32 18.27 -8.45
C SER A 14 6.42 17.21 -8.32
N GLY A 15 7.49 17.25 -9.13
CA GLY A 15 8.55 16.24 -9.09
C GLY A 15 8.19 14.92 -9.81
N ASP A 16 9.09 13.94 -9.76
CA ASP A 16 8.98 12.67 -10.48
C ASP A 16 8.90 11.43 -9.55
N PHE A 17 9.02 11.64 -8.24
CA PHE A 17 9.08 10.58 -7.25
C PHE A 17 7.75 10.39 -6.53
N ILE A 18 7.10 9.25 -6.81
CA ILE A 18 5.79 8.88 -6.23
C ILE A 18 5.90 8.51 -4.74
N GLY A 19 6.99 7.84 -4.34
CA GLY A 19 7.15 7.36 -2.97
C GLY A 19 7.78 5.99 -2.84
N HIS A 20 7.79 5.47 -1.61
CA HIS A 20 8.30 4.15 -1.24
C HIS A 20 7.15 3.23 -0.81
N THR A 21 7.20 1.97 -1.24
CA THR A 21 6.28 0.94 -0.75
C THR A 21 7.01 -0.02 0.17
N LEU A 22 6.38 -0.35 1.30
CA LEU A 22 6.83 -1.36 2.24
C LEU A 22 5.72 -2.40 2.39
N ASP A 23 6.04 -3.65 2.08
CA ASP A 23 5.11 -4.77 2.18
C ASP A 23 5.62 -5.79 3.18
N GLY A 24 4.77 -6.16 4.14
CA GLY A 24 5.08 -7.10 5.20
C GLY A 24 4.01 -8.17 5.30
N ARG A 25 4.44 -9.41 5.55
CA ARG A 25 3.53 -10.52 5.80
C ARG A 25 4.11 -11.52 6.79
N ALA A 26 3.29 -11.94 7.74
CA ALA A 26 3.53 -13.05 8.64
C ALA A 26 2.50 -14.16 8.44
N ARG A 27 2.94 -15.41 8.53
CA ARG A 27 2.09 -16.60 8.43
C ARG A 27 2.39 -17.55 9.57
N TYR A 28 1.34 -18.10 10.14
CA TYR A 28 1.43 -19.01 11.28
C TYR A 28 0.42 -20.16 11.14
N TRP A 29 0.88 -21.39 11.39
CA TRP A 29 -0.01 -22.54 11.49
C TRP A 29 -0.62 -22.59 12.89
N VAL A 30 -1.91 -22.33 13.00
CA VAL A 30 -2.66 -22.45 14.25
C VAL A 30 -2.90 -23.93 14.55
N LEU A 31 -3.27 -24.69 13.52
CA LEU A 31 -3.28 -26.16 13.55
C LEU A 31 -2.43 -26.63 12.36
N PRO A 32 -1.40 -27.46 12.59
CA PRO A 32 -0.58 -28.01 11.52
C PRO A 32 -1.46 -28.61 10.42
N ASP A 33 -1.17 -28.25 9.17
CA ASP A 33 -1.81 -28.74 7.94
C ASP A 33 -3.32 -28.47 7.79
N SER A 34 -4.01 -27.92 8.81
CA SER A 34 -5.47 -27.74 8.81
C SER A 34 -5.92 -26.29 8.95
N LEU A 35 -5.20 -25.46 9.71
CA LEU A 35 -5.60 -24.06 9.95
C LEU A 35 -4.39 -23.12 9.95
N ARG A 36 -4.41 -22.15 9.03
CA ARG A 36 -3.35 -21.14 8.89
C ARG A 36 -3.90 -19.73 9.09
N LEU A 37 -3.22 -18.96 9.93
CA LEU A 37 -3.40 -17.52 10.10
C LEU A 37 -2.36 -16.79 9.27
N GLU A 38 -2.79 -15.76 8.55
CA GLU A 38 -1.94 -14.83 7.81
C GLU A 38 -2.29 -13.41 8.22
N LEU A 39 -1.27 -12.62 8.55
CA LEU A 39 -1.38 -11.20 8.80
C LEU A 39 -0.47 -10.50 7.79
N GLY A 40 -0.96 -9.44 7.17
CA GLY A 40 -0.13 -8.65 6.27
C GLY A 40 -0.47 -7.18 6.31
N ALA A 41 0.48 -6.38 5.89
CA ALA A 41 0.34 -4.94 5.79
C ALA A 41 1.16 -4.41 4.62
N SER A 42 0.66 -3.33 4.03
CA SER A 42 1.30 -2.59 2.95
C SER A 42 1.24 -1.12 3.30
N ALA A 43 2.39 -0.45 3.27
CA ALA A 43 2.50 0.98 3.46
C ALA A 43 3.05 1.63 2.19
N LEU A 44 2.40 2.69 1.74
CA LEU A 44 2.90 3.58 0.71
C LEU A 44 3.26 4.91 1.37
N ILE A 45 4.54 5.23 1.43
CA ILE A 45 5.05 6.50 1.95
C ILE A 45 5.16 7.46 0.76
N TYR A 46 4.48 8.59 0.82
CA TYR A 46 4.40 9.53 -0.30
C TYR A 46 5.72 10.26 -0.53
N GLY A 47 6.15 10.29 -1.79
CA GLY A 47 7.22 11.15 -2.30
C GLY A 47 6.70 12.52 -2.73
N GLU A 48 7.59 13.35 -3.27
CA GLU A 48 7.30 14.72 -3.70
C GLU A 48 6.08 14.78 -4.64
N PHE A 49 6.01 13.89 -5.63
CA PHE A 49 4.89 13.86 -6.58
C PHE A 49 3.55 13.61 -5.93
N ALA A 50 3.47 12.64 -5.01
CA ALA A 50 2.21 12.33 -4.35
C ALA A 50 1.75 13.46 -3.40
N LYS A 51 2.69 14.26 -2.89
CA LYS A 51 2.42 15.39 -1.98
C LYS A 51 2.04 16.67 -2.71
N ASP A 52 2.71 16.95 -3.82
CA ASP A 52 2.63 18.24 -4.50
C ASP A 52 1.71 18.22 -5.74
N VAL A 53 1.23 17.04 -6.17
CA VAL A 53 0.31 16.96 -7.30
C VAL A 53 -1.04 17.59 -6.96
N PRO A 54 -1.59 18.49 -7.80
CA PRO A 54 -2.90 19.07 -7.57
C PRO A 54 -4.01 18.00 -7.50
N GLY A 55 -4.80 18.02 -6.43
CA GLY A 55 -5.82 17.00 -6.17
C GLY A 55 -5.27 15.66 -5.67
N GLY A 56 -4.00 15.64 -5.25
CA GLY A 56 -3.34 14.50 -4.63
C GLY A 56 -4.01 14.07 -3.31
N PRO A 57 -3.66 12.86 -2.83
CA PRO A 57 -4.19 12.34 -1.57
C PRO A 57 -3.71 13.15 -0.36
N ASP A 58 -4.59 13.32 0.64
CA ASP A 58 -4.23 13.96 1.89
C ASP A 58 -3.27 13.08 2.74
N GLY A 59 -2.27 13.70 3.37
CA GLY A 59 -1.35 13.08 4.32
C GLY A 59 0.03 12.69 3.77
N ASP A 60 0.78 11.90 4.53
CA ASP A 60 2.16 11.50 4.21
C ASP A 60 2.28 10.07 3.66
N GLY A 61 1.17 9.34 3.56
CA GLY A 61 1.16 7.97 3.10
C GLY A 61 -0.18 7.26 3.27
N THR A 62 -0.26 6.05 2.73
CA THR A 62 -1.38 5.12 2.92
C THR A 62 -0.89 3.87 3.64
N LEU A 63 -1.59 3.45 4.69
CA LEU A 63 -1.35 2.17 5.36
C LEU A 63 -2.57 1.26 5.18
N PHE A 64 -2.35 0.07 4.66
CA PHE A 64 -3.35 -0.98 4.55
C PHE A 64 -2.91 -2.20 5.34
N GLY A 65 -3.83 -2.82 6.07
CA GLY A 65 -3.59 -4.04 6.84
C GLY A 65 -4.70 -5.06 6.61
N TYR A 66 -4.34 -6.34 6.64
CA TYR A 66 -5.29 -7.43 6.54
C TYR A 66 -4.94 -8.59 7.47
N ALA A 67 -5.98 -9.35 7.82
CA ALA A 67 -5.88 -10.63 8.48
C ALA A 67 -6.69 -11.66 7.69
N GLN A 68 -6.16 -12.87 7.55
CA GLN A 68 -6.79 -13.96 6.83
C GLN A 68 -6.64 -15.26 7.63
N LEU A 69 -7.73 -16.03 7.69
CA LEU A 69 -7.72 -17.41 8.14
C LEU A 69 -7.98 -18.33 6.95
N THR A 70 -7.20 -19.40 6.85
CA THR A 70 -7.37 -20.43 5.82
C THR A 70 -7.51 -21.78 6.49
N PHE A 71 -8.61 -22.47 6.20
CA PHE A 71 -8.88 -23.82 6.66
C PHE A 71 -8.77 -24.80 5.49
N THR A 72 -8.09 -25.92 5.68
CA THR A 72 -7.88 -26.98 4.68
C THR A 72 -8.49 -28.27 5.21
N PHE A 73 -9.25 -28.98 4.37
CA PHE A 73 -9.94 -30.25 4.70
C PHE A 73 -9.69 -31.32 3.63
#